data_AF-A0A969KAQ1-F1
#
_entry.id   AF-A0A969KAQ1-F1
#
_cell.length_a   1.000
_cell.length_b   1.000
_cell.length_c   1.000
_cell.angle_alpha   90.00
_cell.angle_beta   90.00
_cell.angle_gamma   90.00
#
_symmetry.space_group_name_H-M   'P 1'
#
loop_
_entity.id
_entity.type
_entity.pdbx_description
1 polymer ?
#
loop_
_entity_poly.entity_id
_entity_poly.type
_entity_poly.pdbx_seq_one_letter_code
_entity_poly.pdbx_strand_id
1 'polypeptide(L)' 'MSARAWLERPWARETLAVLLGGLTVLLVLALVSYHPLDRSFFASSSHAVHNWIGPAGAQIAALLFETLGSRL' A
#
# COMPACT_ATOMS: atom_id res chain seq x y z
N MET A 1 16.38 22.15 13.32
CA MET A 1 14.90 22.15 13.30
C MET A 1 14.43 20.78 13.78
N SER A 2 13.63 20.70 14.85
CA SER A 2 13.12 19.42 15.36
C SER A 2 11.86 19.00 14.61
N ALA A 3 11.68 17.69 14.36
CA ALA A 3 10.54 17.15 13.61
C ALA A 3 9.18 17.53 14.23
N ARG A 4 9.12 17.64 15.56
CA ARG A 4 7.94 18.12 16.29
C ARG A 4 7.58 19.56 15.93
N ALA A 5 8.55 20.46 15.86
CA ALA A 5 8.30 21.87 15.51
C ALA A 5 7.79 22.06 14.07
N TRP A 6 8.03 21.09 13.18
CA TRP A 6 7.47 21.09 11.82
C TRP A 6 6.00 20.64 11.82
N LEU A 7 5.67 19.59 12.59
CA LEU A 7 4.31 19.07 12.75
C LEU A 7 3.36 20.03 13.50
N GLU A 8 3.87 20.96 14.31
CA GLU A 8 3.03 21.99 14.95
C GLU A 8 2.46 23.00 13.94
N ARG A 9 2.96 23.03 12.70
CA ARG A 9 2.40 23.90 11.67
C ARG A 9 1.08 23.30 11.15
N PRO A 10 -0.02 24.07 11.12
CA PRO A 10 -1.33 23.54 10.73
C PRO A 10 -1.32 22.91 9.32
N TRP A 11 -0.65 23.57 8.36
CA TRP A 11 -0.50 23.06 6.99
C TRP A 11 0.30 21.76 6.90
N ALA A 12 1.24 21.53 7.82
CA ALA A 12 2.03 20.29 7.85
C ALA A 12 1.16 19.11 8.30
N ARG A 13 0.28 19.31 9.28
CA ARG A 13 -0.68 18.31 9.73
C ARG A 13 -1.70 17.99 8.64
N GLU A 14 -2.23 19.01 7.97
CA GLU A 14 -3.18 18.85 6.86
C GLU A 14 -2.55 18.08 5.70
N THR A 15 -1.31 18.43 5.32
CA THR A 15 -0.57 17.72 4.25
C THR A 15 -0.36 16.26 4.63
N LEU A 16 0.06 16.00 5.87
CA LEU A 16 0.24 14.63 6.36
C LEU A 16 -1.07 13.85 6.36
N ALA A 17 -2.18 14.46 6.77
CA ALA A 17 -3.49 13.83 6.78
C ALA A 17 -3.95 13.46 5.35
N VAL A 18 -3.76 14.35 4.37
CA VAL A 18 -4.09 14.08 2.97
C VAL A 18 -3.22 12.96 2.40
N LEU A 19 -1.91 13.01 2.66
CA LEU A 19 -0.99 11.96 2.20
C LEU A 19 -1.33 10.59 2.80
N LEU A 20 -1.61 10.54 4.12
CA LEU A 20 -1.99 9.31 4.79
C LEU A 20 -3.35 8.81 4.30
N GLY A 21 -4.34 9.69 4.13
CA GLY A 21 -5.64 9.32 3.59
C GLY A 21 -5.55 8.77 2.17
N GLY A 22 -4.79 9.42 1.29
CA GLY A 22 -4.50 8.94 -0.06
C GLY A 22 -3.79 7.59 -0.04
N LEU A 23 -2.78 7.43 0.81
CA LEU A 23 -2.08 6.16 1.00
C LEU A 23 -3.03 5.05 1.47
N THR A 24 -3.94 5.33 2.40
CA THR A 24 -4.96 4.37 2.84
C THR A 24 -5.85 3.92 1.68
N VAL A 25 -6.34 4.85 0.85
CA VAL A 25 -7.15 4.52 -0.31
C VAL A 25 -6.37 3.65 -1.30
N LEU A 26 -5.11 3.99 -1.58
CA LEU A 26 -4.24 3.21 -2.47
C LEU A 26 -4.01 1.79 -1.93
N LEU A 27 -3.78 1.65 -0.61
CA LEU A 27 -3.60 0.34 0.04
C LEU A 27 -4.87 -0.51 -0.02
N VAL A 28 -6.03 0.09 0.24
CA VAL A 28 -7.32 -0.61 0.13
C VAL A 28 -7.55 -1.06 -1.31
N LEU A 29 -7.32 -0.21 -2.30
CA LEU A 29 -7.45 -0.57 -3.71
C LEU A 29 -6.49 -1.70 -4.10
N ALA A 30 -5.23 -1.64 -3.63
CA ALA A 30 -4.25 -2.69 -3.87
C ALA A 30 -4.71 -4.03 -3.27
N LEU A 31 -5.29 -4.04 -2.06
CA LEU A 31 -5.80 -5.26 -1.42
C LEU A 31 -7.06 -5.80 -2.09
N VAL A 32 -8.03 -4.93 -2.39
CA VAL A 32 -9.30 -5.33 -3.03
C VAL A 32 -9.05 -5.89 -4.44
N SER A 33 -8.07 -5.36 -5.17
CA SER A 33 -7.67 -5.85 -6.48
C SER A 33 -6.54 -6.91 -6.43
N TYR A 34 -6.27 -7.50 -5.26
CA TYR A 34 -5.29 -8.59 -5.15
C TYR A 34 -5.69 -9.78 -6.01
N HIS A 35 -4.72 -10.32 -6.75
CA HIS A 35 -4.89 -11.53 -7.53
C HIS A 35 -3.74 -12.49 -7.26
N PRO A 36 -3.99 -13.78 -6.93
CA PRO A 36 -2.93 -14.72 -6.55
C PRO A 36 -1.96 -15.06 -7.69
N LEU A 37 -2.37 -14.84 -8.95
CA LEU A 37 -1.50 -14.98 -10.12
C LEU A 37 -0.66 -13.73 -10.42
N ASP A 38 -0.82 -12.64 -9.68
CA ASP A 38 0.05 -11.47 -9.87
C ASP A 38 1.47 -11.80 -9.41
N ARG A 39 2.45 -11.43 -10.23
CA ARG A 39 3.85 -11.59 -9.88
C ARG A 39 4.16 -10.79 -8.62
N SER A 40 4.62 -11.49 -7.59
CA SER A 40 5.02 -10.93 -6.30
C SER A 40 6.32 -11.57 -5.80
N PHE A 41 6.87 -11.09 -4.68
CA PHE A 41 8.02 -11.71 -4.01
C PHE A 41 7.78 -13.19 -3.65
N PHE A 42 6.51 -13.59 -3.46
CA PHE A 42 6.13 -14.94 -3.06
C PHE A 42 5.60 -15.80 -4.21
N ALA A 43 5.19 -15.17 -5.33
CA ALA A 43 4.61 -15.85 -6.48
C ALA A 43 5.29 -15.40 -7.77
N SER A 44 5.93 -16.34 -8.47
CA SER A 44 6.48 -16.10 -9.80
C SER A 44 5.40 -16.36 -10.85
N SER A 45 5.04 -15.33 -11.62
CA SER A 45 4.16 -15.46 -12.79
C SER A 45 4.71 -14.69 -13.99
N SER A 46 4.30 -15.13 -15.19
CA SER A 46 4.53 -14.46 -16.47
C SER A 46 3.29 -13.71 -16.97
N HIS A 47 2.19 -13.74 -16.21
CA HIS A 47 0.95 -13.06 -16.55
C HIS A 47 1.07 -11.56 -16.34
N ALA A 48 0.23 -10.79 -17.05
CA ALA A 48 0.09 -9.36 -16.81
C ALA A 48 -0.39 -9.12 -15.38
N VAL A 49 0.00 -7.98 -14.79
CA VAL A 49 -0.43 -7.60 -13.44
C VAL A 49 -1.89 -7.16 -13.48
N HIS A 50 -2.73 -7.75 -12.64
CA HIS A 50 -4.16 -7.48 -12.53
C HIS A 50 -4.47 -6.41 -11.47
N ASN A 51 -3.59 -6.24 -10.47
CA ASN A 51 -3.74 -5.20 -9.46
C ASN A 51 -3.95 -3.82 -10.07
N TRP A 52 -4.95 -3.08 -9.60
CA TRP A 52 -5.35 -1.79 -10.18
C TRP A 52 -4.33 -0.69 -9.93
N ILE A 53 -3.52 -0.80 -8.88
CA ILE A 53 -2.38 0.09 -8.63
C ILE A 53 -1.17 -0.30 -9.50
N GLY A 54 -1.16 -1.52 -10.03
CA GLY A 54 -0.10 -2.08 -10.85
C GLY A 54 0.92 -2.89 -10.03
N PRO A 55 2.16 -3.07 -10.56
CA PRO A 55 3.14 -3.98 -9.97
C PRO A 55 3.47 -3.69 -8.50
N ALA A 56 3.56 -2.42 -8.10
CA ALA A 56 3.82 -2.05 -6.71
C ALA A 56 2.65 -2.45 -5.78
N GLY A 57 1.41 -2.28 -6.24
CA GLY A 57 0.22 -2.70 -5.50
C GLY A 57 0.18 -4.21 -5.31
N ALA A 58 0.53 -4.98 -6.34
CA ALA A 58 0.61 -6.44 -6.26
C ALA A 58 1.64 -6.91 -5.20
N GLN A 59 2.82 -6.27 -5.14
CA GLN A 59 3.84 -6.59 -4.14
C GLN A 59 3.36 -6.27 -2.71
N ILE A 60 2.79 -5.09 -2.51
CA ILE A 60 2.31 -4.64 -1.19
C ILE A 60 1.14 -5.52 -0.73
N ALA A 61 0.18 -5.80 -1.61
CA ALA A 61 -0.96 -6.64 -1.30
C ALA A 61 -0.53 -8.06 -0.93
N ALA A 62 0.40 -8.66 -1.68
CA ALA A 62 0.94 -9.97 -1.37
C ALA A 62 1.64 -10.00 0.00
N LEU A 63 2.46 -8.98 0.32
CA LEU A 63 3.10 -8.85 1.64
C LEU A 63 2.08 -8.74 2.78
N LEU A 64 1.02 -7.95 2.59
CA LEU A 64 0.00 -7.76 3.62
C LEU A 64 -0.84 -9.03 3.82
N PHE A 65 -1.25 -9.72 2.74
CA PHE A 65 -1.93 -11.01 2.83
C PHE A 65 -1.06 -12.08 3.49
N GLU A 66 0.22 -12.14 3.14
CA GLU A 66 1.15 -13.11 3.73
C GLU A 66 1.43 -12.81 5.21
N THR A 67 1.52 -11.55 5.62
CA THR A 67 1.87 -11.22 7.03
C THR A 67 0.66 -11.20 7.97
N LEU A 68 -0.51 -10.80 7.47
CA LEU A 68 -1.74 -10.65 8.25
C LEU A 68 -2.72 -11.81 8.04
N GLY A 69 -2.84 -12.33 6.82
CA GLY A 69 -3.79 -13.38 6.45
C GLY A 69 -3.30 -14.80 6.72
N SER A 70 -1.99 -15.07 6.61
CA SER A 70 -1.43 -16.42 6.88
C SER A 70 -1.50 -16.85 8.35
N ARG A 71 -1.86 -15.93 9.25
CA ARG A 71 -1.94 -16.16 10.71
C ARG A 71 -3.37 -16.23 11.25
N LEU A 72 -4.38 -16.26 10.38
CA LEU A 72 -5.79 -16.47 10.71
C LEU A 72 -6.22 -17.87 10.26
#